data_AF-A0A3B9TRG9-F1
#
_entry.id   AF-A0A3B9TRG9-F1
#
_cell.length_a   1.000
_cell.length_b   1.000
_cell.length_c   1.000
_cell.angle_alpha   90.00
_cell.angle_beta   90.00
_cell.angle_gamma   90.00
#
_symmetry.space_group_name_H-M   'P 1'
#
loop_
_entity.id
_entity.type
_entity.pdbx_description
1 polymer ?
#
loop_
_entity_poly.entity_id
_entity_poly.type
_entity_poly.pdbx_seq_one_letter_code
_entity_poly.pdbx_strand_id
1 'polypeptide(L)'
;MKKTAFDIDISKEKFDAVLFDLDGVVTQTAKVHAASWKQLFDEYLEKRSGGKGFEPFDISTDYIRYVDGKPRYEGVKSFLESRGIELPWGSPDDSPEKETICGLGNRKNLYFHERLEKDGVEVYESSVALIDLLREKG
;
A
#
# COMPACT_ATOMS: atom_id res chain seq x y z
N MET A 1 -32.21 3.64 -22.26
CA MET A 1 -32.49 2.90 -21.01
C MET A 1 -31.15 2.55 -20.36
N LYS A 2 -30.80 3.19 -19.24
CA LYS A 2 -29.62 2.81 -18.46
C LYS A 2 -30.00 1.57 -17.64
N LYS A 3 -29.37 0.42 -17.91
CA LYS A 3 -29.41 -0.72 -16.99
C LYS A 3 -28.65 -0.30 -15.74
N THR A 4 -29.36 0.02 -14.67
CA THR A 4 -28.77 0.16 -13.34
C THR A 4 -28.39 -1.23 -12.86
N ALA A 5 -27.11 -1.56 -12.98
CA ALA A 5 -26.54 -2.84 -12.59
C ALA A 5 -26.32 -2.88 -11.08
N PHE A 6 -27.40 -2.96 -10.31
CA PHE A 6 -27.36 -3.46 -8.92
C PHE A 6 -28.72 -4.11 -8.63
N ASP A 7 -28.80 -5.42 -8.83
CA ASP A 7 -29.96 -6.24 -8.42
C ASP A 7 -29.86 -6.64 -6.93
N ILE A 8 -29.13 -5.84 -6.16
CA ILE A 8 -28.85 -6.05 -4.73
C ILE A 8 -29.63 -4.98 -3.96
N ASP A 9 -30.61 -5.43 -3.19
CA ASP A 9 -31.41 -4.58 -2.32
C ASP A 9 -30.67 -4.32 -1.00
N ILE A 10 -29.97 -3.18 -0.96
CA ILE A 10 -29.30 -2.66 0.24
C ILE A 10 -30.17 -1.52 0.79
N SER A 11 -30.99 -1.84 1.80
CA SER A 11 -31.97 -0.93 2.39
C SER A 11 -31.92 -0.97 3.92
N LYS A 12 -32.41 0.08 4.58
CA LYS A 12 -32.41 0.16 6.05
C LYS A 12 -33.28 -0.92 6.71
N GLU A 13 -34.28 -1.43 6.00
CA GLU A 13 -35.12 -2.52 6.50
C GLU A 13 -34.34 -3.84 6.62
N LYS A 14 -33.21 -3.98 5.93
CA LYS A 14 -32.37 -5.18 5.90
C LYS A 14 -31.02 -5.01 6.58
N PHE A 15 -30.46 -3.80 6.59
CA PHE A 15 -29.14 -3.52 7.12
C PHE A 15 -29.13 -2.24 7.95
N ASP A 16 -28.60 -2.33 9.17
CA ASP A 16 -28.43 -1.17 10.04
C ASP A 16 -27.24 -0.28 9.65
N ALA A 17 -26.23 -0.86 8.99
CA ALA A 17 -25.02 -0.16 8.56
C ALA A 17 -24.33 -0.87 7.38
N VAL A 18 -23.54 -0.09 6.63
CA VAL A 18 -22.63 -0.59 5.59
C VAL A 18 -21.23 -0.07 5.91
N LEU A 19 -20.25 -0.96 6.01
CA LEU A 19 -18.86 -0.62 6.29
C LEU A 19 -18.04 -0.82 5.02
N PHE A 20 -17.33 0.22 4.61
CA PHE A 20 -16.40 0.19 3.48
C PHE A 20 -14.98 0.19 4.01
N ASP A 21 -14.15 -0.72 3.51
CA ASP A 21 -12.71 -0.52 3.57
C ASP A 21 -12.31 0.63 2.63
N LEU A 22 -11.13 1.19 2.82
CA LEU A 22 -10.60 2.24 1.95
C LEU A 22 -9.83 1.60 0.79
N ASP A 23 -8.82 0.80 1.13
CA ASP A 23 -7.83 0.30 0.19
C ASP A 23 -8.41 -0.83 -0.66
N GLY A 24 -8.36 -0.68 -1.98
CA GLY A 24 -8.91 -1.67 -2.92
C GLY A 24 -10.44 -1.71 -2.99
N VAL A 25 -11.13 -0.89 -2.19
CA VAL A 25 -12.59 -0.78 -2.18
C VAL A 25 -13.05 0.61 -2.61
N VAL A 26 -12.66 1.66 -1.89
CA VAL A 26 -13.01 3.05 -2.25
C VAL A 26 -11.88 3.70 -3.05
N THR A 27 -10.63 3.36 -2.74
CA THR A 27 -9.44 3.96 -3.35
C THR A 27 -8.46 2.90 -3.84
N GLN A 28 -7.59 3.30 -4.77
CA GLN A 28 -6.52 2.47 -5.32
C GLN A 28 -5.16 2.76 -4.66
N THR A 29 -5.15 2.97 -3.34
CA THR A 29 -3.94 3.19 -2.51
C THR A 29 -2.91 2.06 -2.61
N ALA A 30 -3.32 0.83 -2.92
CA ALA A 30 -2.40 -0.28 -3.17
C ALA A 30 -1.34 0.05 -4.23
N LYS A 31 -1.70 0.81 -5.28
CA LYS A 31 -0.74 1.30 -6.29
C LYS A 31 0.29 2.25 -5.68
N VAL A 32 -0.16 3.16 -4.81
CA VAL A 32 0.71 4.11 -4.12
C VAL A 32 1.64 3.37 -3.16
N HIS A 33 1.12 2.39 -2.41
CA HIS A 33 1.93 1.53 -1.56
C HIS A 33 3.00 0.78 -2.35
N ALA A 34 2.64 0.11 -3.45
CA ALA A 34 3.57 -0.62 -4.29
C ALA A 34 4.66 0.30 -4.86
N ALA A 35 4.31 1.51 -5.30
CA ALA A 35 5.27 2.50 -5.79
C ALA A 35 6.24 2.99 -4.69
N SER A 36 5.74 3.25 -3.48
CA SER A 36 6.60 3.64 -2.34
C SER A 36 7.56 2.52 -1.94
N TRP A 37 7.10 1.27 -1.95
CA TRP A 37 7.94 0.11 -1.69
C TRP A 37 9.02 -0.07 -2.74
N LYS A 38 8.64 0.03 -4.02
CA LYS A 38 9.59 -0.05 -5.13
C LYS A 38 10.68 0.99 -5.00
N GLN A 39 10.30 2.25 -4.76
CA GLN A 39 11.28 3.32 -4.58
C GLN A 39 12.24 3.02 -3.42
N LEU A 40 11.72 2.66 -2.25
CA LEU A 40 12.56 2.33 -1.09
C LEU A 40 13.57 1.24 -1.43
N PHE A 41 13.11 0.12 -1.96
CA PHE A 41 13.96 -1.04 -2.16
C PHE A 41 14.92 -0.86 -3.32
N ASP A 42 14.51 -0.23 -4.41
CA ASP A 42 15.41 0.07 -5.52
C ASP A 42 16.56 0.98 -5.06
N GLU A 43 16.26 2.08 -4.36
CA GLU A 43 17.29 2.98 -3.83
C GLU A 43 18.22 2.27 -2.82
N TYR A 44 17.65 1.43 -1.95
CA TYR A 44 18.42 0.69 -0.96
C TYR A 44 19.36 -0.35 -1.59
N LEU A 45 18.84 -1.15 -2.52
CA LEU A 45 19.60 -2.20 -3.21
C LEU A 45 20.64 -1.61 -4.16
N GLU A 46 20.31 -0.52 -4.86
CA GLU A 46 21.27 0.18 -5.72
C GLU A 46 22.46 0.69 -4.89
N LYS A 47 22.19 1.39 -3.79
CA LYS A 47 23.23 1.88 -2.87
C LYS A 47 24.09 0.74 -2.31
N ARG A 48 23.47 -0.37 -1.89
CA ARG A 48 24.17 -1.52 -1.31
C ARG A 48 25.02 -2.27 -2.32
N SER A 49 24.54 -2.39 -3.56
CA SER A 49 25.24 -3.09 -4.65
C SER A 49 26.47 -2.33 -5.17
N GLY A 50 26.57 -1.03 -4.89
CA GLY A 50 27.60 -0.16 -5.49
C GLY A 50 27.56 -0.17 -7.03
N GLY A 51 26.38 -0.45 -7.62
CA GLY A 51 26.16 -0.54 -9.06
C GLY A 51 26.51 -1.90 -9.69
N LYS A 52 26.87 -2.94 -8.92
CA LYS A 52 27.16 -4.29 -9.44
C LYS A 52 26.20 -5.32 -8.85
N GLY A 53 25.49 -6.04 -9.70
CA GLY A 53 24.52 -7.05 -9.25
C GLY A 53 23.25 -6.44 -8.64
N PHE A 54 22.87 -5.23 -9.09
CA PHE A 54 21.60 -4.62 -8.74
C PHE A 54 20.45 -5.39 -9.40
N GLU A 55 19.60 -5.99 -8.58
CA GLU A 55 18.32 -6.56 -8.99
C GLU A 55 17.20 -5.67 -8.42
N PRO A 56 16.41 -4.99 -9.26
CA PRO A 56 15.36 -4.10 -8.78
C PRO A 56 14.21 -4.88 -8.13
N PHE A 57 13.49 -4.20 -7.25
CA PHE A 57 12.24 -4.69 -6.70
C PHE A 57 11.16 -4.76 -7.78
N ASP A 58 10.57 -5.94 -7.96
CA ASP A 58 9.50 -6.17 -8.93
C ASP A 58 8.13 -6.15 -8.25
N ILE A 59 7.31 -5.16 -8.59
CA ILE A 59 5.95 -5.01 -8.06
C ILE A 59 5.06 -6.21 -8.42
N SER A 60 5.26 -6.85 -9.58
CA SER A 60 4.40 -7.95 -10.01
C SER A 60 4.68 -9.26 -9.26
N THR A 61 5.87 -9.41 -8.67
CA THR A 61 6.31 -10.65 -8.04
C THR A 61 6.71 -10.45 -6.58
N ASP A 62 7.65 -9.54 -6.29
CA ASP A 62 8.18 -9.32 -4.95
C ASP A 62 7.14 -8.69 -4.01
N TYR A 63 6.36 -7.72 -4.49
CA TYR A 63 5.32 -7.09 -3.67
C TYR A 63 4.30 -8.10 -3.17
N ILE A 64 3.71 -8.86 -4.07
CA ILE A 64 2.68 -9.86 -3.74
C ILE A 64 3.23 -10.93 -2.79
N ARG A 65 4.48 -11.37 -2.99
CA ARG A 65 5.05 -12.48 -2.21
C ARG A 65 5.55 -12.08 -0.84
N TYR A 66 6.15 -10.90 -0.72
CA TYR A 66 6.94 -10.55 0.47
C TYR A 66 6.37 -9.39 1.28
N VAL A 67 5.53 -8.55 0.67
CA VAL A 67 5.16 -7.27 1.26
C VAL A 67 3.65 -7.12 1.45
N ASP A 68 2.87 -7.51 0.44
CA ASP A 68 1.43 -7.32 0.44
C ASP A 68 0.76 -8.06 1.60
N GLY A 69 -0.19 -7.40 2.26
CA GLY A 69 -0.86 -7.89 3.47
C GLY A 69 0.00 -7.98 4.74
N LYS A 70 1.31 -7.67 4.71
CA LYS A 70 2.17 -7.71 5.89
C LYS A 70 2.24 -6.37 6.62
N PRO A 71 2.39 -6.35 7.96
CA PRO A 71 2.76 -5.14 8.68
C PRO A 71 4.03 -4.52 8.11
N ARG A 72 4.10 -3.18 8.08
CA ARG A 72 5.16 -2.43 7.39
C ARG A 72 6.57 -2.94 7.65
N TYR A 73 6.95 -3.11 8.91
CA TYR A 73 8.30 -3.57 9.29
C TYR A 73 8.54 -5.04 8.91
N GLU A 74 7.52 -5.89 9.05
CA GLU A 74 7.58 -7.28 8.60
C GLU A 74 7.72 -7.38 7.07
N GLY A 75 7.12 -6.47 6.31
CA GLY A 75 7.30 -6.38 4.87
C GLY A 75 8.75 -6.05 4.48
N VAL A 76 9.39 -5.11 5.18
CA VAL A 76 10.83 -4.82 5.00
C VAL A 76 11.64 -6.08 5.28
N LYS A 77 11.47 -6.69 6.46
CA LYS A 77 12.21 -7.88 6.87
C LYS A 77 12.04 -9.02 5.87
N SER A 78 10.79 -9.34 5.52
CA SER A 78 10.47 -10.44 4.62
C SER A 78 11.08 -10.26 3.23
N PHE A 79 11.07 -9.04 2.67
CA PHE A 79 11.69 -8.81 1.37
C PHE A 79 13.22 -8.89 1.45
N LEU A 80 13.84 -8.25 2.46
CA LEU A 80 15.30 -8.27 2.60
C LEU A 80 15.83 -9.69 2.85
N GLU A 81 15.14 -10.50 3.65
CA GLU A 81 15.47 -11.93 3.85
C GLU A 81 15.41 -12.71 2.54
N SER A 82 14.46 -12.41 1.65
CA SER A 82 14.40 -13.05 0.32
C SER A 82 15.60 -12.74 -0.57
N ARG A 83 16.32 -11.65 -0.26
CA ARG A 83 17.56 -11.21 -0.92
C ARG A 83 18.81 -11.59 -0.11
N GLY A 84 18.68 -12.39 0.94
CA GLY A 84 19.80 -12.76 1.82
C GLY A 84 20.37 -11.59 2.61
N ILE A 85 19.58 -10.54 2.82
CA ILE A 85 19.96 -9.34 3.55
C ILE A 85 19.35 -9.39 4.94
N GLU A 86 20.21 -9.44 5.96
CA GLU A 86 19.83 -9.30 7.35
C GLU A 86 20.19 -7.91 7.87
N LEU A 87 19.23 -7.28 8.57
CA LEU A 87 19.42 -6.00 9.26
C LEU A 87 18.91 -6.11 10.69
N PRO A 88 19.46 -5.32 11.62
CA PRO A 88 18.85 -5.18 12.95
C PRO A 88 17.42 -4.67 12.83
N TRP A 89 16.52 -5.19 13.68
CA TRP A 89 15.12 -4.76 13.70
C TRP A 89 14.99 -3.24 13.93
N GLY A 90 15.72 -2.71 14.92
CA GLY A 90 15.69 -1.29 15.27
C GLY A 90 14.53 -0.91 16.19
N SER A 91 14.25 0.38 16.27
CA SER A 91 13.14 0.96 17.05
C SER A 91 12.14 1.64 16.11
N PRO A 92 10.82 1.60 16.38
CA PRO A 92 9.83 2.39 15.64
C PRO A 92 10.15 3.88 15.57
N ASP A 93 10.90 4.41 16.54
CA ASP A 93 11.36 5.81 16.60
C ASP A 93 12.66 6.07 15.80
N ASP A 94 13.22 5.04 15.16
CA ASP A 94 14.41 5.20 14.33
C ASP A 94 14.14 6.20 13.19
N SER A 95 15.08 7.12 12.96
CA SER A 95 14.94 8.04 11.84
C SER A 95 14.96 7.27 10.51
N PRO A 96 14.30 7.79 9.46
CA PRO A 96 14.27 7.18 8.13
C PRO A 96 15.66 6.89 7.55
N GLU A 97 16.70 7.61 7.98
CA GLU A 97 18.08 7.49 7.51
C GLU A 97 18.81 6.27 8.08
N LYS A 98 18.35 5.74 9.21
CA LYS A 98 19.01 4.64 9.92
C LYS A 98 18.81 3.32 9.18
N GLU A 99 19.89 2.54 9.08
CA GLU A 99 19.88 1.23 8.42
C GLU A 99 19.39 0.13 9.37
N THR A 100 18.08 0.15 9.65
CA THR A 100 17.35 -0.87 10.40
C THR A 100 16.05 -1.22 9.67
N ILE A 101 15.42 -2.34 10.03
CA ILE A 101 14.09 -2.70 9.51
C ILE A 101 13.08 -1.58 9.77
N CYS A 102 13.06 -1.04 10.99
CA CYS A 102 12.20 0.08 11.35
C CYS A 102 12.55 1.37 10.59
N GLY A 103 13.84 1.72 10.46
CA GLY A 103 14.27 2.92 9.73
C GLY A 103 13.87 2.89 8.26
N LEU A 104 14.08 1.77 7.55
CA LEU A 104 13.63 1.61 6.17
C LEU A 104 12.10 1.65 6.06
N GLY A 105 11.38 1.00 6.99
CA GLY A 105 9.92 1.08 7.04
C GLY A 105 9.43 2.52 7.22
N ASN A 106 10.10 3.31 8.06
CA ASN A 106 9.79 4.72 8.27
C ASN A 106 10.08 5.56 7.02
N ARG A 107 11.16 5.26 6.29
CA ARG A 107 11.45 5.90 4.99
C ARG A 107 10.39 5.59 3.93
N LYS A 108 9.93 4.34 3.83
CA LYS A 108 8.79 4.01 2.95
C LYS A 108 7.54 4.79 3.32
N ASN A 109 7.31 5.01 4.62
CA ASN A 109 6.16 5.78 5.07
C ASN A 109 6.26 7.24 4.63
N LEU A 110 7.44 7.84 4.67
CA LEU A 110 7.69 9.17 4.11
C LEU A 110 7.33 9.21 2.61
N TYR A 111 7.89 8.29 1.81
CA TYR A 111 7.61 8.21 0.37
C TYR A 111 6.13 7.97 0.05
N PHE A 112 5.39 7.32 0.94
CA PHE A 112 3.94 7.17 0.78
C PHE A 112 3.20 8.49 0.97
N HIS A 113 3.52 9.25 2.01
CA HIS A 113 2.88 10.56 2.25
C HIS A 113 3.25 11.56 1.16
N GLU A 114 4.51 11.62 0.74
CA GLU A 114 4.96 12.49 -0.35
C GLU A 114 4.20 12.20 -1.65
N ARG A 115 3.96 10.92 -1.97
CA ARG A 115 3.18 10.53 -3.15
C ARG A 115 1.70 10.89 -3.01
N LEU A 116 1.11 10.70 -1.83
CA LEU A 116 -0.27 11.12 -1.59
C LEU A 116 -0.44 12.63 -1.73
N GLU A 117 0.50 13.42 -1.19
CA GLU A 117 0.45 14.88 -1.29
C GLU A 117 0.63 15.38 -2.72
N LYS A 118 1.51 14.73 -3.48
CA LYS A 118 1.85 15.15 -4.84
C LYS A 118 0.86 14.66 -5.89
N ASP A 119 0.55 13.37 -5.85
CA ASP A 119 -0.15 12.66 -6.91
C ASP A 119 -1.61 12.32 -6.53
N GLY A 120 -1.96 12.42 -5.24
CA GLY A 120 -3.26 12.03 -4.73
C GLY A 120 -3.48 10.51 -4.75
N VAL A 121 -4.75 10.10 -4.81
CA VAL A 121 -5.15 8.71 -4.97
C VAL A 121 -6.32 8.59 -5.94
N GLU A 122 -6.29 7.57 -6.79
CA GLU A 122 -7.42 7.23 -7.65
C GLU A 122 -8.55 6.60 -6.82
N VAL A 123 -9.80 6.94 -7.14
CA VAL A 123 -10.98 6.36 -6.52
C VAL A 123 -11.63 5.32 -7.43
N TYR A 124 -12.38 4.39 -6.83
CA TYR A 124 -13.31 3.53 -7.57
C TYR A 124 -14.64 4.27 -7.72
N GLU A 125 -14.89 4.82 -8.91
CA GLU A 125 -16.11 5.59 -9.22
C GLU A 125 -17.40 4.81 -8.89
N SER A 126 -17.39 3.50 -9.09
CA SER A 126 -18.51 2.62 -8.72
C SER A 126 -18.78 2.60 -7.21
N SER A 127 -17.73 2.62 -6.40
CA SER A 127 -17.82 2.60 -4.94
C SER A 127 -18.29 3.95 -4.42
N VAL A 128 -17.78 5.05 -4.98
CA VAL A 128 -18.25 6.41 -4.67
C VAL A 128 -19.74 6.55 -5.00
N ALA A 129 -20.17 6.13 -6.20
CA ALA A 129 -21.58 6.17 -6.59
C ALA A 129 -22.49 5.33 -5.67
N LEU A 130 -22.00 4.19 -5.18
CA LEU A 130 -22.73 3.37 -4.22
C LEU A 130 -22.84 4.07 -2.84
N ILE A 131 -21.75 4.68 -2.36
CA ILE A 131 -21.74 5.43 -1.10
C ILE A 131 -22.72 6.60 -1.17
N ASP A 132 -22.72 7.36 -2.26
CA ASP A 132 -23.65 8.48 -2.45
C ASP A 132 -25.10 7.99 -2.47
N LEU A 133 -25.39 6.90 -3.20
CA LEU A 133 -26.73 6.30 -3.26
C LEU A 133 -27.22 5.83 -1.87
N LEU A 134 -26.36 5.19 -1.09
CA LEU A 134 -26.71 4.75 0.26
C LEU A 134 -26.95 5.94 1.18
N ARG A 135 -26.11 6.99 1.08
CA ARG A 135 -26.28 8.21 1.87
C ARG A 135 -27.60 8.93 1.58
N GLU A 136 -28.04 8.95 0.32
CA GLU A 136 -29.34 9.51 -0.08
C GLU A 136 -30.53 8.72 0.48
N LYS A 137 -30.36 7.40 0.67
CA LYS A 137 -31.38 6.50 1.22
C LYS A 137 -31.32 6.36 2.76
N GLY A 138 -30.22 6.83 3.35
CA GLY A 138 -29.94 6.92 4.78
C GLY A 138 -29.43 5.61 5.38
#